data_AF-A0A370N7M1-F1
#
_entry.id   AF-A0A370N7M1-F1
#
_cell.length_a   1.000
_cell.length_b   1.000
_cell.length_c   1.000
_cell.angle_alpha   90.00
_cell.angle_beta   90.00
_cell.angle_gamma   90.00
#
_symmetry.space_group_name_H-M   'P 1'
#
loop_
_entity.id
_entity.type
_entity.pdbx_description
1 polymer ?
#
loop_
_entity_poly.entity_id
_entity_poly.type
_entity_poly.pdbx_seq_one_letter_code
_entity_poly.pdbx_strand_id
1 'polypeptide(L)'
;MVEMVAEAAMQNPPLFHVLLDHLEAIDAPATDIDRFVDRWHRLRPHEAFPCPVCYLAGEEQPLAALPAQGKFEPVKCPHCRTQFDIPIDE
;
A
#
# COMPACT_ATOMS: atom_id res chain seq x y z
N MET A 1 -13.47 5.17 -21.59
CA MET A 1 -12.53 4.03 -21.64
C MET A 1 -11.47 4.21 -20.56
N VAL A 2 -11.84 4.10 -19.29
CA VAL A 2 -10.87 3.86 -18.19
C VAL A 2 -11.58 2.97 -17.15
N GLU A 3 -12.07 1.82 -17.60
CA GLU A 3 -12.58 0.75 -16.74
C GLU A 3 -11.60 -0.43 -16.84
N MET A 4 -10.37 -0.26 -16.35
CA MET A 4 -9.35 -1.33 -16.39
C MET A 4 -8.37 -1.31 -15.19
N VAL A 5 -8.74 -0.72 -14.06
CA VAL A 5 -7.94 -0.80 -12.81
C VAL A 5 -8.63 -1.62 -11.71
N ALA A 6 -9.76 -2.26 -11.99
CA ALA A 6 -10.62 -2.86 -10.97
C ALA A 6 -10.27 -4.30 -10.54
N GLU A 7 -9.43 -5.04 -11.25
CA GLU A 7 -9.26 -6.48 -10.97
C GLU A 7 -8.18 -6.83 -9.95
N ALA A 8 -7.39 -5.86 -9.51
CA ALA A 8 -6.19 -6.17 -8.72
C ALA A 8 -6.20 -5.62 -7.28
N ALA A 9 -7.28 -4.95 -6.90
CA ALA A 9 -7.56 -4.52 -5.53
C ALA A 9 -8.05 -5.67 -4.61
N MET A 10 -8.12 -6.92 -5.09
CA MET A 10 -8.86 -8.01 -4.41
C MET A 10 -8.34 -8.43 -3.03
N GLN A 11 -7.14 -8.03 -2.59
CA GLN A 11 -6.61 -8.42 -1.27
C GLN A 11 -6.87 -7.42 -0.14
N ASN A 12 -6.84 -6.11 -0.41
CA ASN A 12 -7.21 -5.05 0.54
C ASN A 12 -7.33 -3.68 -0.20
N PRO A 13 -8.51 -3.37 -0.80
CA PRO A 13 -8.68 -2.13 -1.56
C PRO A 13 -8.42 -0.84 -0.74
N PRO A 14 -8.92 -0.70 0.50
CA PRO A 14 -8.66 0.48 1.32
C PRO A 14 -7.17 0.73 1.58
N LEU A 15 -6.42 -0.32 1.92
CA LEU A 15 -4.97 -0.20 2.10
C LEU A 15 -4.30 0.25 0.81
N PHE A 16 -4.60 -0.39 -0.31
CA PHE A 16 -3.97 -0.07 -1.59
C PHE A 16 -4.15 1.39 -1.97
N HIS A 17 -5.36 1.95 -1.82
CA HIS A 17 -5.59 3.37 -2.07
C HIS A 17 -4.74 4.27 -1.18
N VAL A 18 -4.71 4.03 0.13
CA VAL A 18 -3.88 4.82 1.06
C VAL A 18 -2.39 4.77 0.68
N LEU A 19 -1.89 3.64 0.20
CA LEU A 19 -0.50 3.51 -0.25
C LEU A 19 -0.24 4.32 -1.54
N LEU A 20 -1.18 4.33 -2.49
CA LEU A 20 -1.07 5.11 -3.72
C LEU A 20 -1.17 6.61 -3.45
N ASP A 21 -2.16 7.05 -2.66
CA ASP A 21 -2.30 8.44 -2.21
C ASP A 21 -1.00 8.93 -1.55
N HIS A 22 -0.35 8.08 -0.74
CA HIS A 22 0.93 8.43 -0.13
C HIS A 22 2.05 8.62 -1.16
N LEU A 23 2.15 7.71 -2.14
CA LEU A 23 3.16 7.81 -3.21
C LEU A 23 2.96 9.08 -4.05
N GLU A 24 1.71 9.40 -4.38
CA GLU A 24 1.36 10.63 -5.08
C GLU A 24 1.69 11.88 -4.24
N ALA A 25 1.39 11.85 -2.94
CA ALA A 25 1.66 12.96 -2.02
C ALA A 25 3.16 13.24 -1.79
N ILE A 26 4.04 12.26 -2.02
CA ILE A 26 5.50 12.45 -1.97
C ILE A 26 6.11 12.73 -3.35
N ASP A 27 5.28 13.05 -4.35
CA ASP A 27 5.69 13.29 -5.75
C ASP A 27 6.52 12.12 -6.32
N ALA A 28 6.14 10.87 -5.99
CA ALA A 28 6.81 9.70 -6.55
C ALA A 28 6.66 9.68 -8.08
N PRO A 29 7.73 9.33 -8.83
CA PRO A 29 7.64 9.20 -10.28
C PRO A 29 6.56 8.20 -10.69
N ALA A 30 5.76 8.53 -11.71
CA ALA A 30 4.70 7.65 -12.21
C ALA A 30 5.20 6.24 -12.54
N THR A 31 6.42 6.12 -13.08
CA THR A 31 7.07 4.84 -13.36
C THR A 31 7.32 3.98 -12.12
N ASP A 32 7.56 4.60 -10.97
CA ASP A 32 7.77 3.89 -9.71
C ASP A 32 6.44 3.49 -9.07
N ILE A 33 5.42 4.33 -9.23
CA ILE A 33 4.03 4.00 -8.87
C ILE A 33 3.56 2.78 -9.68
N ASP A 34 3.73 2.80 -11.01
CA ASP A 34 3.37 1.66 -11.87
C ASP A 34 4.10 0.37 -11.46
N ARG A 35 5.40 0.46 -11.13
CA ARG A 35 6.16 -0.70 -10.63
C ARG A 35 5.64 -1.25 -9.32
N PHE A 36 5.18 -0.36 -8.43
CA PHE A 36 4.58 -0.78 -7.15
C PHE A 36 3.22 -1.44 -7.37
N VAL A 37 2.39 -0.87 -8.27
CA VAL A 37 1.10 -1.44 -8.69
C VAL A 37 1.29 -2.84 -9.27
N ASP A 38 2.20 -3.00 -10.23
CA ASP A 38 2.57 -4.31 -10.81
C ASP A 38 3.01 -5.31 -9.75
N ARG A 39 3.80 -4.86 -8.76
CA ARG A 39 4.27 -5.70 -7.66
C ARG A 39 3.12 -6.13 -6.74
N TRP A 40 2.20 -5.22 -6.43
CA TRP A 40 1.02 -5.48 -5.63
C TRP A 40 0.14 -6.56 -6.27
N HIS A 41 -0.04 -6.49 -7.59
CA HIS A 41 -0.87 -7.44 -8.34
C HIS A 41 -0.31 -8.87 -8.34
N ARG A 42 1.00 -9.01 -8.08
CA ARG A 42 1.69 -10.31 -8.01
C ARG A 42 1.74 -10.90 -6.60
N LEU A 43 1.18 -10.23 -5.60
CA LEU A 43 1.14 -10.73 -4.23
C LEU A 43 0.39 -12.06 -4.15
N ARG A 44 1.00 -13.03 -3.48
CA ARG A 44 0.34 -14.30 -3.21
C ARG A 44 -0.68 -14.14 -2.08
N PRO A 45 -1.76 -14.93 -2.05
CA PRO A 45 -2.60 -15.07 -0.87
C PRO A 45 -1.69 -15.45 0.31
N HIS A 46 -1.75 -14.71 1.42
CA HIS A 46 -0.89 -14.84 2.61
C HIS A 46 0.50 -14.19 2.56
N GLU A 47 0.85 -13.52 1.48
CA GLU A 47 2.06 -12.68 1.46
C GLU A 47 1.82 -11.39 2.26
N ALA A 48 2.84 -10.91 2.97
CA ALA A 48 2.74 -9.65 3.69
C ALA A 48 2.71 -8.47 2.70
N PHE A 49 1.92 -7.44 3.01
CA PHE A 49 1.85 -6.26 2.14
C PHE A 49 3.18 -5.49 2.16
N PRO A 50 3.77 -5.17 0.99
CA PRO A 50 5.04 -4.46 0.92
C PRO A 50 4.86 -2.97 1.24
N CYS A 51 5.86 -2.38 1.90
CA CYS A 51 5.92 -0.95 2.12
C CYS A 51 6.28 -0.23 0.81
N PRO A 52 5.46 0.72 0.33
CA PRO A 52 5.72 1.41 -0.93
C PRO A 52 6.99 2.25 -0.88
N VAL A 53 7.28 2.88 0.27
CA VAL A 53 8.47 3.74 0.44
C VAL A 53 9.77 2.93 0.36
N CYS A 54 9.83 1.78 1.04
CA CYS A 54 11.01 0.92 0.96
C CYS A 54 11.17 0.33 -0.44
N TYR A 55 10.05 -0.05 -1.08
CA TYR A 55 10.07 -0.63 -2.42
C TYR A 55 10.67 0.33 -3.45
N LEU A 56 10.33 1.62 -3.36
CA LEU A 56 10.92 2.68 -4.19
C LEU A 56 12.42 2.87 -3.93
N ALA A 57 12.89 2.60 -2.72
CA ALA A 57 14.31 2.60 -2.38
C ALA A 57 15.05 1.31 -2.84
N GLY A 58 14.34 0.37 -3.46
CA GLY A 58 14.90 -0.91 -3.92
C GLY A 58 14.87 -2.03 -2.88
N GLU A 59 14.18 -1.83 -1.75
CA GLU A 59 14.05 -2.81 -0.67
C GLU A 59 12.60 -3.24 -0.47
N GLU A 60 12.35 -4.54 -0.26
CA GLU A 60 10.99 -5.00 0.03
C GLU A 60 10.85 -5.29 1.53
N GLN A 61 10.13 -4.41 2.23
CA GLN A 61 9.90 -4.51 3.67
C GLN A 61 8.40 -4.69 3.94
N PRO A 62 7.99 -5.65 4.78
CA PRO A 62 6.59 -5.90 5.05
C PRO A 62 5.99 -4.79 5.94
N LEU A 63 4.71 -4.47 5.71
CA LEU A 63 3.91 -3.65 6.61
C LEU A 63 3.42 -4.51 7.78
N ALA A 64 3.48 -3.94 8.98
CA ALA A 64 2.95 -4.55 10.20
C ALA A 64 1.67 -3.82 10.61
N ALA A 65 0.60 -4.58 10.83
CA ALA A 65 -0.63 -4.04 11.39
C ALA A 65 -0.42 -3.63 12.85
N LEU A 66 -0.97 -2.47 13.22
CA LEU A 66 -1.04 -1.98 14.58
C LEU A 66 -2.47 -2.15 15.11
N PRO A 67 -2.68 -2.09 16.44
CA PRO A 67 -4.02 -2.11 17.01
C PRO A 67 -4.88 -0.99 16.40
N ALA A 68 -6.12 -1.32 16.03
CA ALA A 68 -7.09 -0.34 15.52
C ALA A 68 -7.28 0.82 16.51
N GLN A 69 -7.37 2.03 15.99
CA GLN A 69 -7.53 3.26 16.77
C GLN A 69 -8.78 4.00 16.30
N GLY A 70 -9.90 3.74 16.98
CA GLY A 70 -11.18 4.36 16.65
C GLY A 70 -11.67 3.92 15.27
N LYS A 71 -11.64 4.84 14.30
CA LYS A 71 -12.12 4.64 12.93
C LYS A 71 -11.02 4.25 11.93
N PHE A 72 -9.83 3.94 12.43
CA PHE A 72 -8.67 3.64 11.59
C PHE A 72 -8.00 2.34 12.00
N GLU A 73 -7.54 1.57 11.01
CA GLU A 73 -6.60 0.47 11.15
C GLU A 73 -5.21 0.94 10.70
N PRO A 74 -4.36 1.42 11.63
CA PRO A 74 -3.02 1.85 11.26
C PRO A 74 -2.15 0.65 10.89
N VAL A 75 -1.39 0.78 9.80
CA VAL A 75 -0.30 -0.12 9.45
C VAL A 75 1.01 0.65 9.41
N LYS A 76 2.11 0.02 9.79
CA LYS A 76 3.42 0.66 9.87
C LYS A 76 4.51 -0.22 9.29
N CYS A 77 5.42 0.38 8.53
CA CYS A 77 6.65 -0.29 8.15
C CYS A 77 7.63 -0.26 9.34
N PRO A 78 8.11 -1.41 9.85
CA PRO A 78 9.09 -1.42 10.95
C PRO A 78 10.47 -0.87 10.51
N HIS A 79 10.77 -0.87 9.22
CA HIS A 79 12.04 -0.42 8.67
C HIS A 79 12.12 1.10 8.51
N CYS A 80 11.32 1.68 7.60
CA CYS A 80 11.32 3.14 7.37
C CYS A 80 10.48 3.92 8.40
N ARG A 81 9.68 3.22 9.22
CA ARG A 81 8.77 3.78 10.24
C ARG A 81 7.60 4.60 9.68
N THR A 82 7.40 4.64 8.36
CA THR A 82 6.19 5.22 7.75
C THR A 82 4.94 4.48 8.24
N GLN A 83 3.95 5.25 8.67
CA GLN A 83 2.63 4.77 9.09
C GLN A 83 1.58 5.19 8.05
N PHE A 84 0.62 4.31 7.82
CA PHE A 84 -0.51 4.51 6.92
C PHE A 84 -1.78 4.23 7.72
N ASP A 85 -2.68 5.20 7.80
CA ASP A 85 -3.91 5.09 8.56
C ASP A 85 -5.04 4.68 7.61
N ILE A 86 -5.45 3.41 7.67
CA ILE A 86 -6.50 2.87 6.80
C ILE A 86 -7.87 3.21 7.41
N PRO A 87 -8.76 3.94 6.72
CA PRO A 87 -10.10 4.19 7.23
C PRO A 87 -10.91 2.88 7.27
N ILE A 88 -11.61 2.66 8.38
CA ILE A 88 -12.59 1.58 8.53
C ILE A 88 -13.96 2.18 8.18
N ASP A 89 -14.59 1.71 7.11
CA ASP A 89 -16.00 2.01 6.84
C ASP A 89 -16.87 1.32 7.91
N GLU A 90 -17.76 2.07 8.57
CA GLU A 90 -18.72 1.59 9.59
C GLU A 90 -19.90 0.81 8.98
#